data_AF-A0A451B1P4-F1
#
_entry.id   AF-A0A451B1P4-F1
#
_cell.length_a   1.000
_cell.length_b   1.000
_cell.length_c   1.000
_cell.angle_alpha   90.00
_cell.angle_beta   90.00
_cell.angle_gamma   90.00
#
_symmetry.space_group_name_H-M   'P 1'
#
loop_
_entity.id
_entity.type
_entity.pdbx_description
1 polymer ?
#
loop_
_entity_poly.entity_id
_entity_poly.type
_entity_poly.pdbx_seq_one_letter_code
_entity_poly.pdbx_strand_id
1 'polypeptide(L)'
;MRDLTRTRDDFKAQEHKARQQLNAFVLRHGYHWPSGKKRWTQTHYNWLESLKFEHEWLQIVLQEYIHAVKLASARVDTMTTQMMELLPQWSLAPVVDCLVALRGVDKISAMILLAELGD
;
A
#
# COMPACT_ATOMS: atom_id res chain seq x y z
N MET A 1 3.30 20.63 1.32
CA MET A 1 3.05 19.37 0.56
C MET A 1 3.99 18.24 0.96
N ARG A 2 5.26 18.55 1.28
CA ARG A 2 6.28 17.58 1.72
C ARG A 2 5.85 16.63 2.84
N ASP A 3 5.17 17.13 3.86
CA ASP A 3 4.74 16.26 4.97
C ASP A 3 3.64 15.26 4.55
N LEU A 4 2.80 15.60 3.56
CA LEU A 4 1.80 14.67 3.02
C LEU A 4 2.48 13.54 2.25
N THR A 5 3.46 13.85 1.40
CA THR A 5 4.21 12.84 0.64
C THR A 5 5.01 11.94 1.59
N ARG A 6 5.69 12.50 2.59
CA ARG A 6 6.43 11.74 3.60
C ARG A 6 5.53 10.85 4.44
N THR A 7 4.39 11.37 4.89
CA THR A 7 3.43 10.56 5.67
C THR A 7 2.87 9.41 4.85
N ARG A 8 2.60 9.63 3.55
CA ARG A 8 2.20 8.54 2.66
C ARG A 8 3.29 7.46 2.56
N ASP A 9 4.56 7.86 2.46
CA ASP A 9 5.69 6.93 2.42
C ASP A 9 5.84 6.13 3.72
N ASP A 10 5.62 6.75 4.88
CA ASP A 10 5.55 6.05 6.17
C ASP A 10 4.44 4.99 6.18
N PHE A 11 3.25 5.33 5.67
CA PHE A 11 2.13 4.38 5.56
C PHE A 11 2.42 3.26 4.56
N LYS A 12 3.12 3.56 3.45
CA LYS A 12 3.60 2.53 2.52
C LYS A 12 4.57 1.58 3.22
N ALA A 13 5.52 2.08 4.01
CA ALA A 13 6.44 1.25 4.76
C ALA A 13 5.70 0.33 5.76
N GLN A 14 4.69 0.85 6.46
CA GLN A 14 3.83 0.06 7.35
C GLN A 14 3.05 -1.02 6.58
N GLU A 15 2.46 -0.68 5.43
CA GLU A 15 1.76 -1.64 4.57
C GLU A 15 2.70 -2.76 4.11
N HIS A 16 3.91 -2.42 3.67
CA HIS A 16 4.93 -3.40 3.29
C HIS A 16 5.29 -4.33 4.45
N LYS A 17 5.46 -3.79 5.65
CA LYS A 17 5.77 -4.59 6.84
C LYS A 17 4.64 -5.55 7.21
N ALA A 18 3.39 -5.07 7.23
CA ALA A 18 2.22 -5.91 7.52
C ALA A 18 2.09 -7.06 6.51
N ARG A 19 2.28 -6.76 5.22
CA ARG A 19 2.28 -7.73 4.13
C ARG A 19 3.36 -8.80 4.29
N GLN A 20 4.58 -8.41 4.68
CA GLN A 20 5.67 -9.34 4.95
C GLN A 20 5.35 -10.24 6.14
N GLN A 21 4.81 -9.70 7.22
CA GLN A 21 4.43 -10.48 8.41
C GLN A 21 3.35 -11.52 8.11
N LEU A 22 2.31 -11.14 7.37
CA LEU A 22 1.27 -12.07 6.92
C LEU A 22 1.85 -13.18 6.03
N ASN A 23 2.70 -12.83 5.07
CA ASN A 23 3.35 -13.81 4.20
C ASN A 23 4.25 -14.76 5.00
N ALA A 24 5.02 -14.25 5.96
CA ALA A 24 5.86 -15.07 6.83
C ALA A 24 5.03 -16.02 7.71
N PHE A 25 3.87 -15.55 8.18
CA PHE A 25 2.92 -16.38 8.94
C PHE A 25 2.39 -17.55 8.11
N VAL A 26 1.86 -17.31 6.92
CA VAL A 26 1.31 -18.41 6.10
C VAL A 26 2.42 -19.36 5.62
N LEU A 27 3.61 -18.82 5.33
CA LEU A 27 4.77 -19.59 4.89
C LEU A 27 5.26 -20.58 5.95
N ARG A 28 5.40 -20.16 7.23
CA ARG A 28 5.83 -21.05 8.32
C ARG A 28 4.83 -22.16 8.64
N HIS A 29 3.59 -22.05 8.15
CA HIS A 29 2.56 -23.09 8.24
C HIS A 29 2.37 -23.87 6.93
N GLY A 30 3.31 -23.75 5.98
CA GLY A 30 3.35 -24.55 4.76
C GLY A 30 2.50 -24.04 3.61
N TYR A 31 1.85 -22.88 3.73
CA TYR A 31 1.04 -22.30 2.67
C TYR A 31 1.84 -21.38 1.76
N HIS A 32 1.67 -21.58 0.46
CA HIS A 32 2.40 -20.83 -0.56
C HIS A 32 1.43 -20.30 -1.61
N TRP A 33 1.50 -19.01 -1.87
CA TRP A 33 0.81 -18.43 -3.02
C TRP A 33 1.52 -18.84 -4.32
N PRO A 34 0.81 -19.28 -5.38
CA PRO A 34 1.44 -19.74 -6.60
C PRO A 34 2.37 -18.70 -7.24
N SER A 35 3.52 -19.18 -7.73
CA SER A 35 4.47 -18.34 -8.48
C SER A 35 3.81 -17.72 -9.71
N GLY A 36 4.22 -16.51 -10.08
CA GLY A 36 3.68 -15.78 -11.23
C GLY A 36 2.29 -15.18 -11.06
N LYS A 37 1.57 -15.44 -9.94
CA LYS A 37 0.27 -14.81 -9.67
C LYS A 37 0.43 -13.53 -8.85
N LYS A 38 -0.33 -12.49 -9.23
CA LYS A 38 -0.37 -11.21 -8.48
C LYS A 38 -0.89 -11.45 -7.05
N ARG A 39 -0.25 -10.81 -6.06
CA ARG A 39 -0.72 -10.75 -4.67
C ARG A 39 -1.53 -9.48 -4.42
N TRP A 40 -2.20 -9.43 -3.27
CA TRP A 40 -2.96 -8.27 -2.77
C TRP A 40 -4.17 -7.89 -3.64
N THR A 41 -4.64 -8.83 -4.46
CA THR A 41 -5.91 -8.75 -5.18
C THR A 41 -7.01 -9.45 -4.38
N GLN A 42 -8.28 -9.26 -4.77
CA GLN A 42 -9.39 -9.98 -4.16
C GLN A 42 -9.18 -11.51 -4.21
N THR A 43 -8.65 -12.04 -5.32
CA THR A 43 -8.32 -13.47 -5.44
C THR A 43 -7.31 -13.94 -4.41
N HIS A 44 -6.30 -13.11 -4.11
CA HIS A 44 -5.31 -13.42 -3.07
C HIS A 44 -5.94 -13.41 -1.68
N TYR A 45 -6.82 -12.44 -1.38
CA TYR A 45 -7.54 -12.40 -0.10
C TYR A 45 -8.49 -13.57 0.08
N ASN A 46 -9.25 -13.93 -0.96
CA ASN A 46 -10.11 -15.12 -0.93
C ASN A 46 -9.29 -16.39 -0.64
N TRP A 47 -8.10 -16.51 -1.23
CA TRP A 47 -7.20 -17.63 -0.93
C TRP A 47 -6.72 -17.61 0.52
N LEU A 48 -6.27 -16.46 1.02
CA LEU A 48 -5.86 -16.32 2.43
C LEU A 48 -6.99 -16.73 3.38
N GLU A 49 -8.21 -16.25 3.13
CA GLU A 49 -9.40 -16.56 3.93
C GLU A 49 -9.84 -18.03 3.82
N SER A 50 -9.46 -18.73 2.74
CA SER A 50 -9.75 -20.15 2.53
C SER A 50 -8.82 -21.11 3.29
N LEU A 51 -7.70 -20.63 3.81
CA LEU A 51 -6.72 -21.47 4.51
C LEU A 51 -7.33 -22.09 5.77
N LYS A 52 -6.96 -23.34 6.07
CA LYS A 52 -7.49 -24.11 7.20
C LYS A 52 -6.35 -24.64 8.07
N PHE A 53 -6.26 -24.14 9.28
CA PHE A 53 -5.23 -24.55 10.24
C PHE A 53 -5.73 -25.68 11.15
N GLU A 54 -4.79 -26.44 11.72
CA GLU A 54 -5.07 -27.50 12.70
C GLU A 54 -5.67 -26.94 14.00
N HIS A 55 -5.25 -25.74 14.40
CA HIS A 55 -5.69 -25.11 15.65
C HIS A 55 -6.46 -23.82 15.39
N GLU A 56 -7.55 -23.62 16.13
CA GLU A 56 -8.46 -22.47 15.98
C GLU A 56 -7.77 -21.13 16.22
N TRP A 57 -6.82 -21.05 17.17
CA TRP A 57 -6.09 -19.81 17.43
C TRP A 57 -5.26 -19.33 16.24
N LEU A 58 -4.80 -20.24 15.37
CA LEU A 58 -4.08 -19.85 14.15
C LEU A 58 -5.00 -19.19 13.14
N GLN A 59 -6.29 -19.57 13.12
CA GLN A 59 -7.29 -18.88 12.30
C GLN A 59 -7.50 -17.44 12.79
N ILE A 60 -7.55 -17.23 14.12
CA ILE A 60 -7.65 -15.88 14.71
C ILE A 60 -6.44 -15.05 14.29
N VAL A 61 -5.23 -15.59 14.44
CA VAL A 61 -3.98 -14.91 14.05
C VAL A 61 -3.97 -14.56 12.56
N LEU A 62 -4.43 -15.46 11.69
CA LEU A 62 -4.57 -15.17 10.26
C LEU A 62 -5.47 -13.96 10.02
N GLN A 63 -6.66 -13.94 10.63
CA GLN A 63 -7.62 -12.85 10.44
C GLN A 63 -7.05 -11.51 10.91
N GLU A 64 -6.35 -11.49 12.04
CA GLU A 64 -5.68 -10.28 12.52
C GLU A 64 -4.61 -9.77 11.56
N TYR A 65 -3.79 -10.64 10.98
CA TYR A 65 -2.83 -10.23 9.95
C TYR A 65 -3.50 -9.72 8.68
N ILE A 66 -4.58 -10.37 8.21
CA ILE A 66 -5.36 -9.91 7.05
C ILE A 66 -5.93 -8.52 7.34
N HIS A 67 -6.50 -8.31 8.52
CA HIS A 67 -7.06 -7.02 8.93
C HIS A 67 -5.97 -5.95 9.01
N ALA A 68 -4.81 -6.24 9.60
CA ALA A 68 -3.69 -5.31 9.66
C ALA A 68 -3.23 -4.85 8.27
N VAL A 69 -3.15 -5.77 7.30
CA VAL A 69 -2.84 -5.42 5.90
C VAL A 69 -3.94 -4.55 5.28
N LYS A 70 -5.22 -4.93 5.44
CA LYS A 70 -6.36 -4.16 4.89
C LYS A 70 -6.39 -2.73 5.47
N LEU A 71 -6.17 -2.58 6.78
CA LEU A 71 -6.11 -1.28 7.44
C LEU A 71 -4.93 -0.42 6.95
N ALA A 72 -3.74 -1.01 6.81
CA ALA A 72 -2.57 -0.30 6.31
C ALA A 72 -2.74 0.14 4.85
N SER A 73 -3.29 -0.73 3.99
CA SER A 73 -3.65 -0.37 2.61
C SER A 73 -4.68 0.77 2.57
N ALA A 74 -5.74 0.70 3.37
CA ALA A 74 -6.74 1.76 3.44
C ALA A 74 -6.14 3.11 3.85
N ARG A 75 -5.18 3.15 4.80
CA ARG A 75 -4.48 4.39 5.18
C ARG A 75 -3.68 4.99 4.03
N VAL A 76 -2.97 4.16 3.26
CA VAL A 76 -2.26 4.61 2.06
C VAL A 76 -3.23 5.20 1.04
N ASP A 77 -4.36 4.53 0.81
CA ASP A 77 -5.36 4.97 -0.15
C ASP A 77 -6.00 6.30 0.30
N THR A 78 -6.39 6.42 1.58
CA THR A 78 -6.91 7.67 2.15
C THR A 78 -5.92 8.81 2.00
N MET A 79 -4.64 8.61 2.35
CA MET A 79 -3.62 9.66 2.22
C MET A 79 -3.38 10.02 0.75
N THR A 80 -3.39 9.03 -0.13
CA THR A 80 -3.28 9.27 -1.58
C THR A 80 -4.45 10.13 -2.09
N THR A 81 -5.68 9.84 -1.68
CA THR A 81 -6.86 10.64 -2.05
C THR A 81 -6.73 12.07 -1.55
N GLN A 82 -6.36 12.28 -0.28
CA GLN A 82 -6.17 13.63 0.29
C GLN A 82 -5.08 14.42 -0.44
N MET A 83 -3.97 13.76 -0.79
CA MET A 83 -2.92 14.38 -1.62
C MET A 83 -3.47 14.87 -2.96
N MET A 84 -4.30 14.06 -3.62
CA MET A 84 -4.91 14.42 -4.91
C MET A 84 -5.93 15.55 -4.79
N GLU A 85 -6.70 15.61 -3.71
CA GLU A 85 -7.66 16.68 -3.42
C GLU A 85 -6.98 18.03 -3.13
N LEU A 86 -5.82 18.00 -2.47
CA LEU A 86 -5.04 19.20 -2.13
C LEU A 86 -4.10 19.64 -3.25
N LEU A 87 -3.80 18.76 -4.22
CA LEU A 87 -2.91 19.07 -5.35
C LEU A 87 -3.27 20.39 -6.06
N PRO A 88 -4.54 20.70 -6.42
CA PRO A 88 -4.88 21.94 -7.11
C PRO A 88 -4.56 23.22 -6.31
N GLN A 89 -4.41 23.12 -4.99
CA GLN A 89 -4.14 24.25 -4.10
C GLN A 89 -2.62 24.52 -3.97
N TRP A 90 -1.78 23.60 -4.44
CA TRP A 90 -0.34 23.73 -4.34
C TRP A 90 0.23 24.59 -5.48
N SER A 91 1.14 25.51 -5.16
CA SER A 91 1.78 26.41 -6.12
C SER A 91 2.50 25.68 -7.26
N LEU A 92 3.00 24.47 -7.01
CA LEU A 92 3.68 23.65 -8.03
C LEU A 92 2.75 22.71 -8.81
N ALA A 93 1.43 22.78 -8.63
CA ALA A 93 0.48 21.95 -9.38
C ALA A 93 0.65 22.01 -10.90
N PRO A 94 0.88 23.20 -11.53
CA PRO A 94 1.14 23.25 -12.98
C PRO A 94 2.39 22.48 -13.39
N VAL A 95 3.41 22.43 -12.52
CA VAL A 95 4.66 21.70 -12.78
C VAL A 95 4.43 20.19 -12.66
N VAL A 96 3.58 19.75 -11.71
CA VAL A 96 3.14 18.35 -11.62
C VAL A 96 2.49 17.90 -12.93
N ASP A 97 1.59 18.71 -13.50
CA ASP A 97 0.92 18.39 -14.76
C ASP A 97 1.92 18.33 -15.95
N CYS A 98 2.92 19.23 -15.98
CA CYS A 98 3.99 19.15 -16.97
C CYS A 98 4.82 17.87 -16.84
N LEU A 99 5.16 17.44 -15.62
CA LEU A 99 5.94 16.22 -15.39
C LEU A 99 5.18 14.97 -15.81
N VAL A 100 3.87 14.91 -15.59
CA VAL A 100 3.02 13.77 -15.96
C VAL A 100 2.87 13.61 -17.48
N ALA A 101 3.14 14.65 -18.26
CA ALA A 101 3.22 14.54 -19.72
C ALA A 101 4.42 13.66 -20.18
N LEU A 102 5.42 13.46 -19.31
CA LEU A 102 6.53 12.55 -19.57
C LEU A 102 6.07 11.10 -19.36
N ARG A 103 6.28 10.27 -20.38
CA ARG A 103 5.91 8.85 -20.33
C ARG A 103 6.56 8.17 -19.12
N GLY A 104 5.73 7.57 -18.27
CA GLY A 104 6.16 6.79 -17.10
C GLY A 104 6.18 7.57 -15.78
N VAL A 105 5.86 8.87 -15.78
CA VAL A 105 5.72 9.66 -14.56
C VAL A 105 4.24 9.74 -14.18
N ASP A 106 3.88 9.16 -13.04
CA ASP A 106 2.56 9.34 -12.46
C ASP A 106 2.51 10.56 -11.52
N LYS A 107 1.29 11.02 -11.20
CA LYS A 107 1.08 12.20 -10.35
C LYS A 107 1.71 12.09 -8.97
N ILE A 108 1.68 10.92 -8.34
CA ILE A 108 2.27 10.72 -7.01
C ILE A 108 3.79 10.85 -7.10
N SER A 109 4.41 10.20 -8.09
CA SER A 109 5.86 10.31 -8.31
C SER A 109 6.30 11.75 -8.58
N ALA A 110 5.54 12.50 -9.40
CA ALA A 110 5.79 13.92 -9.64
C ALA A 110 5.65 14.78 -8.37
N MET A 111 4.62 14.53 -7.55
CA MET A 111 4.42 15.22 -6.28
C MET A 111 5.54 14.95 -5.28
N ILE A 112 5.98 13.69 -5.13
CA ILE A 112 7.10 13.32 -4.25
C ILE A 112 8.36 14.07 -4.68
N LEU A 113 8.69 14.03 -5.97
CA LEU A 113 9.87 14.69 -6.51
C LEU A 113 9.84 16.20 -6.23
N LEU A 114 8.74 16.87 -6.60
CA LEU A 114 8.63 18.31 -6.46
C LEU A 114 8.57 18.76 -4.99
N ALA A 115 7.98 17.96 -4.10
CA ALA A 115 7.91 18.29 -2.68
C ALA A 115 9.29 18.21 -1.99
N GLU A 116 10.19 17.35 -2.47
CA GLU A 116 11.57 17.31 -1.97
C GLU A 116 12.47 18.39 -2.62
N LEU A 117 12.16 18.84 -3.84
CA LEU A 117 12.94 19.88 -4.55
C LEU A 117 12.49 21.32 -4.30
N GLY A 118 11.22 21.54 -3.95
CA GLY A 118 10.61 22.86 -3.88
C GLY A 118 9.39 22.90 -2.96
N ASP A 119 9.67 23.10 -1.68
CA ASP A 119 8.76 23.59 -0.63
C ASP A 119 9.62 24.23 0.49
#